data_AF-A0A1I3IET9-F1
#
_entry.id   AF-A0A1I3IET9-F1
#
_cell.length_a   1.000
_cell.length_b   1.000
_cell.length_c   1.000
_cell.angle_alpha   90.00
_cell.angle_beta   90.00
_cell.angle_gamma   90.00
#
_symmetry.space_group_name_H-M   'P 1'
#
loop_
_entity.id
_entity.type
_entity.pdbx_description
1 polymer ?
#
loop_
_entity_poly.entity_id
_entity_poly.type
_entity_poly.pdbx_seq_one_letter_code
_entity_poly.pdbx_strand_id
1 'polypeptide(L)'
;MFKKLWPKAIAACLLAGALSMGTAFAANTDEVRVIPYPAGLNTKTEGASSAPTEINHAESPYFKHLDIYEMKTIIGRRIVLPHYPTYQQAREYTCGPAAALTVLYWYGNKDYDEMSLAKAMKTQGYPIGTSLKNMVNFFQNIGWNVKSGLNTDKISRFEDFRIFLMEPLSHGRPVLVENVEWGGIGV
;
A
#
# COMPACT_ATOMS: atom_id res chain seq x y z
N MET A 1 62.91 -48.10 3.21
CA MET A 1 62.43 -48.36 4.59
C MET A 1 61.12 -47.59 4.77
N PHE A 2 60.02 -48.32 4.96
CA PHE A 2 58.67 -47.78 5.14
C PHE A 2 58.50 -47.08 6.49
N LYS A 3 57.72 -46.00 6.54
CA LYS A 3 56.44 -45.97 7.28
C LYS A 3 55.58 -44.75 6.90
N LYS A 4 54.39 -45.07 6.41
CA LYS A 4 53.21 -44.21 6.23
C LYS A 4 52.81 -43.56 7.55
N LEU A 5 52.19 -42.38 7.49
CA LEU A 5 50.89 -42.16 8.13
C LEU A 5 50.17 -40.99 7.44
N TRP A 6 48.97 -41.25 6.94
CA TRP A 6 47.94 -40.25 6.60
C TRP A 6 46.68 -40.68 7.35
N PRO A 7 45.82 -39.75 7.80
CA PRO A 7 44.57 -39.58 7.05
C PRO A 7 43.97 -38.14 7.02
N LYS A 8 43.53 -37.77 5.82
CA LYS A 8 42.25 -37.16 5.38
C LYS A 8 41.42 -36.26 6.32
N ALA A 9 41.16 -35.03 5.85
CA ALA A 9 39.83 -34.37 5.78
C ALA A 9 39.99 -33.06 4.96
N ILE A 10 39.67 -33.00 3.66
CA ILE A 10 38.36 -32.68 3.03
C ILE A 10 37.73 -31.35 3.51
N ALA A 11 37.94 -30.33 2.67
CA ALA A 11 37.09 -29.22 2.23
C ALA A 11 35.84 -28.78 3.03
N ALA A 12 35.71 -27.46 3.20
CA ALA A 12 34.48 -26.71 2.90
C ALA A 12 34.75 -25.20 2.78
N CYS A 13 34.59 -24.64 1.58
CA CYS A 13 34.37 -23.22 1.34
C CYS A 13 33.00 -22.81 1.90
N LEU A 14 32.89 -21.69 2.63
CA LEU A 14 31.62 -20.98 2.77
C LEU A 14 31.82 -19.47 2.81
N LEU A 15 31.08 -18.80 1.93
CA LEU A 15 31.07 -17.37 1.68
C LEU A 15 30.65 -16.58 2.92
N ALA A 16 31.42 -15.54 3.26
CA ALA A 16 30.97 -14.46 4.12
C ALA A 16 30.02 -13.54 3.32
N GLY A 17 28.81 -14.02 3.06
CA GLY A 17 27.69 -13.17 2.68
C GLY A 17 27.11 -12.55 3.94
N ALA A 18 27.56 -11.34 4.29
CA ALA A 18 26.91 -10.56 5.32
C ALA A 18 25.51 -10.17 4.82
N LEU A 19 24.50 -10.96 5.19
CA LEU A 19 23.10 -10.57 5.10
C LEU A 19 22.94 -9.27 5.91
N SER A 20 22.74 -8.15 5.21
CA SER A 20 22.02 -7.03 5.79
C SER A 20 20.60 -7.50 6.08
N MET A 21 20.39 -8.04 7.27
CA MET A 21 19.07 -8.26 7.83
C MET A 21 18.36 -6.91 7.83
N GLY A 22 17.49 -6.71 6.83
CA GLY A 22 16.51 -5.65 6.87
C GLY A 22 15.75 -5.78 8.18
N THR A 23 15.77 -4.73 8.98
CA THR A 23 14.91 -4.61 10.14
C THR A 23 13.47 -4.71 9.65
N ALA A 24 12.87 -5.89 9.80
CA ALA A 24 11.43 -6.02 9.74
C ALA A 24 10.90 -5.18 10.91
N PHE A 25 10.38 -4.00 10.61
CA PHE A 25 9.54 -3.29 11.56
C PHE A 25 8.35 -4.21 11.85
N ALA A 26 8.33 -4.79 13.04
CA ALA A 26 7.14 -5.41 13.57
C ALA A 26 6.09 -4.30 13.69
N ALA A 27 5.10 -4.29 12.79
CA ALA A 27 3.98 -3.38 12.87
C ALA A 27 3.26 -3.61 14.20
N ASN A 28 3.10 -2.55 14.98
CA ASN A 28 2.40 -2.56 16.27
C ASN A 28 0.90 -2.76 16.00
N THR A 29 0.34 -3.92 16.40
CA THR A 29 -1.02 -4.38 16.06
C THR A 29 -2.07 -3.88 17.04
N ASP A 30 -2.32 -2.57 17.07
CA ASP A 30 -3.68 -2.14 17.34
C ASP A 30 -4.49 -2.49 16.10
N GLU A 31 -5.34 -3.52 16.15
CA GLU A 31 -6.16 -3.97 15.03
C GLU A 31 -7.16 -2.88 14.59
N VAL A 32 -6.74 -2.05 13.64
CA VAL A 32 -7.62 -1.04 13.01
C VAL A 32 -8.19 -1.67 11.74
N ARG A 33 -9.49 -2.03 11.76
CA ARG A 33 -10.22 -2.48 10.55
C ARG A 33 -10.65 -1.32 9.67
N VAL A 34 -11.15 -0.26 10.31
CA VAL A 34 -11.59 0.98 9.67
C VAL A 34 -10.86 2.12 10.37
N ILE A 35 -10.17 2.96 9.60
CA ILE A 35 -9.45 4.12 10.12
C ILE A 35 -10.49 5.12 10.64
N PRO A 36 -10.42 5.56 11.90
CA PRO A 36 -11.39 6.49 12.44
C PRO A 36 -11.21 7.88 11.83
N TYR A 37 -12.33 8.58 11.61
CA TYR A 37 -12.30 9.99 11.25
C TYR A 37 -11.83 10.85 12.44
N PRO A 38 -11.06 11.92 12.19
CA PRO A 38 -10.77 12.93 13.21
C PRO A 38 -12.04 13.55 13.78
N ALA A 39 -12.00 13.90 15.07
CA ALA A 39 -13.11 14.59 15.72
C ALA A 39 -13.43 15.91 15.01
N GLY A 40 -14.71 16.13 14.71
CA GLY A 40 -15.20 17.35 14.06
C GLY A 40 -15.04 17.37 12.53
N LEU A 41 -14.44 16.35 11.90
CA LEU A 41 -14.45 16.24 10.45
C LEU A 41 -15.88 16.00 9.95
N ASN A 42 -16.37 16.88 9.09
CA ASN A 42 -17.66 16.68 8.43
C ASN A 42 -17.55 15.53 7.42
N THR A 43 -18.29 14.45 7.61
CA THR A 43 -18.31 13.27 6.72
C THR A 43 -19.62 13.12 5.94
N LYS A 44 -20.58 14.03 6.12
CA LYS A 44 -21.97 13.85 5.68
C LYS A 44 -22.37 14.68 4.46
N THR A 45 -21.53 15.58 3.99
CA THR A 45 -21.91 16.55 2.95
C THR A 45 -21.22 16.35 1.61
N GLU A 46 -20.06 15.68 1.60
CA GLU A 46 -19.24 15.49 0.40
C GLU A 46 -18.36 14.25 0.58
N GLY A 47 -17.74 13.80 -0.52
CA GLY A 47 -16.87 12.63 -0.53
C GLY A 47 -17.64 11.32 -0.41
N ALA A 48 -16.92 10.21 -0.56
CA ALA A 48 -17.49 8.87 -0.47
C ALA A 48 -18.11 8.60 0.92
N SER A 49 -17.59 9.23 1.97
CA SER A 49 -18.14 9.09 3.33
C SER A 49 -19.58 9.61 3.48
N SER A 50 -20.03 10.49 2.58
CA SER A 50 -21.37 11.07 2.60
C SER A 50 -22.43 10.20 1.93
N ALA A 51 -22.01 9.10 1.31
CA ALA A 51 -22.89 8.24 0.53
C ALA A 51 -24.04 7.67 1.41
N PRO A 52 -25.30 7.74 0.96
CA PRO A 52 -26.44 7.27 1.73
C PRO A 52 -26.37 5.77 1.99
N THR A 53 -26.76 5.31 3.18
CA THR A 53 -26.76 3.88 3.52
C THR A 53 -27.70 3.05 2.66
N GLU A 54 -28.72 3.69 2.08
CA GLU A 54 -29.76 3.09 1.25
C GLU A 54 -29.22 2.53 -0.08
N ILE A 55 -28.04 2.98 -0.53
CA ILE A 55 -27.40 2.45 -1.74
C ILE A 55 -26.71 1.11 -1.49
N ASN A 56 -26.60 0.68 -0.23
CA ASN A 56 -26.03 -0.62 0.10
C ASN A 56 -27.00 -1.73 -0.27
N HIS A 57 -26.58 -2.62 -1.17
CA HIS A 57 -27.36 -3.78 -1.56
C HIS A 57 -26.98 -5.00 -0.71
N ALA A 58 -27.68 -5.18 0.42
CA ALA A 58 -27.39 -6.26 1.38
C ALA A 58 -27.42 -7.67 0.73
N GLU A 59 -28.37 -7.90 -0.17
CA GLU A 59 -28.57 -9.17 -0.89
C GLU A 59 -27.96 -9.14 -2.30
N SER A 60 -26.81 -8.50 -2.49
CA SER A 60 -26.17 -8.45 -3.80
C SER A 60 -25.78 -9.85 -4.28
N PRO A 61 -26.31 -10.34 -5.43
CA PRO A 61 -25.86 -11.61 -6.00
C PRO A 61 -24.45 -11.51 -6.59
N TYR A 62 -23.96 -10.29 -6.81
CA TYR A 62 -22.66 -10.00 -7.42
C TYR A 62 -21.57 -9.75 -6.37
N PHE A 63 -21.90 -9.14 -5.23
CA PHE A 63 -20.97 -8.81 -4.16
C PHE A 63 -21.28 -9.63 -2.91
N LYS A 64 -20.68 -10.82 -2.81
CA LYS A 64 -20.70 -11.58 -1.55
C LYS A 64 -19.84 -10.87 -0.51
N HIS A 65 -20.34 -10.77 0.71
CA HIS A 65 -19.61 -10.21 1.86
C HIS A 65 -18.40 -11.07 2.18
N LEU A 66 -17.26 -10.73 1.57
CA LEU A 66 -15.97 -11.34 1.80
C LEU A 66 -15.27 -10.55 2.92
N ASP A 67 -14.83 -11.22 3.99
CA ASP A 67 -13.96 -10.59 5.00
C ASP A 67 -12.53 -10.51 4.46
N ILE A 68 -12.27 -9.52 3.59
CA ILE A 68 -10.95 -9.28 2.98
C ILE A 68 -9.89 -8.98 4.05
N TYR A 69 -10.27 -8.37 5.16
CA TYR A 69 -9.35 -7.99 6.24
C TYR A 69 -8.64 -9.21 6.84
N GLU A 70 -9.39 -10.30 7.08
CA GLU A 70 -8.86 -11.56 7.61
C GLU A 70 -8.30 -12.50 6.52
N MET A 71 -8.40 -12.14 5.24
CA MET A 71 -7.92 -13.01 4.17
C MET A 71 -6.40 -13.15 4.16
N LYS A 72 -5.96 -14.38 3.88
CA LYS A 72 -4.56 -14.69 3.61
C LYS A 72 -4.29 -14.82 2.11
N THR A 73 -3.06 -14.46 1.74
CA THR A 73 -2.54 -14.71 0.39
C THR A 73 -2.53 -16.21 0.10
N ILE A 74 -2.96 -16.57 -1.11
CA ILE A 74 -2.85 -17.90 -1.67
C ILE A 74 -1.83 -17.82 -2.80
N ILE A 75 -0.60 -18.29 -2.53
CA ILE A 75 0.52 -18.25 -3.48
C ILE A 75 0.11 -18.84 -4.83
N GLY A 76 0.39 -18.13 -5.91
CA GLY A 76 0.04 -18.53 -7.28
C GLY A 76 -1.41 -18.30 -7.70
N ARG A 77 -2.31 -17.92 -6.78
CA ARG A 77 -3.75 -17.71 -7.09
C ARG A 77 -4.25 -16.31 -6.74
N ARG A 78 -3.95 -15.81 -5.54
CA ARG A 78 -4.48 -14.53 -5.04
C ARG A 78 -3.50 -13.92 -4.06
N ILE A 79 -3.08 -12.69 -4.31
CA ILE A 79 -2.34 -11.89 -3.35
C ILE A 79 -3.33 -10.94 -2.67
N VAL A 80 -3.27 -10.89 -1.34
CA VAL A 80 -3.95 -9.91 -0.50
C VAL A 80 -2.97 -9.41 0.55
N LEU A 81 -3.12 -8.14 0.94
CA LEU A 81 -2.45 -7.58 2.10
C LEU A 81 -3.33 -7.85 3.32
N PRO A 82 -2.99 -8.80 4.19
CA PRO A 82 -3.80 -9.10 5.36
C PRO A 82 -3.84 -7.89 6.31
N HIS A 83 -4.96 -7.74 7.01
CA HIS A 83 -5.21 -6.66 7.95
C HIS A 83 -5.03 -5.26 7.36
N TYR A 84 -5.26 -5.11 6.04
CA TYR A 84 -5.22 -3.80 5.39
C TYR A 84 -6.43 -2.97 5.80
N PRO A 85 -6.25 -1.83 6.48
CA PRO A 85 -7.34 -1.02 6.99
C PRO A 85 -8.06 -0.29 5.85
N THR A 86 -9.34 -0.03 6.06
CA THR A 86 -10.17 0.73 5.11
C THR A 86 -10.45 2.15 5.60
N TYR A 87 -10.71 3.07 4.67
CA TYR A 87 -11.11 4.45 4.94
C TYR A 87 -11.92 4.98 3.76
N GLN A 88 -13.05 5.66 4.02
CA GLN A 88 -13.80 6.35 2.96
C GLN A 88 -13.40 7.82 2.95
N GLN A 89 -13.01 8.34 1.78
CA GLN A 89 -12.62 9.75 1.65
C GLN A 89 -13.75 10.68 2.08
N ALA A 90 -13.40 11.76 2.79
CA ALA A 90 -14.36 12.74 3.26
C ALA A 90 -14.51 13.94 2.32
N ARG A 91 -13.63 14.13 1.32
CA ARG A 91 -13.73 15.22 0.32
C ARG A 91 -13.64 14.69 -1.09
N GLU A 92 -14.25 15.39 -2.04
CA GLU A 92 -14.22 15.01 -3.47
C GLU A 92 -12.84 15.15 -4.12
N TYR A 93 -11.90 15.84 -3.47
CA TYR A 93 -10.58 16.16 -4.00
C TYR A 93 -9.43 15.50 -3.20
N THR A 94 -9.74 14.65 -2.22
CA THR A 94 -8.76 14.02 -1.32
C THR A 94 -8.56 12.53 -1.57
N CYS A 95 -8.93 12.00 -2.74
CA CYS A 95 -8.74 10.59 -3.10
C CYS A 95 -7.30 10.10 -2.86
N GLY A 96 -6.29 10.82 -3.37
CA GLY A 96 -4.87 10.51 -3.15
C GLY A 96 -4.48 10.49 -1.66
N PRO A 97 -4.74 11.57 -0.89
CA PRO A 97 -4.51 11.60 0.56
C PRO A 97 -5.24 10.49 1.34
N ALA A 98 -6.50 10.20 1.01
CA ALA A 98 -7.29 9.14 1.64
C ALA A 98 -6.71 7.74 1.35
N ALA A 99 -6.30 7.47 0.12
CA ALA A 99 -5.64 6.21 -0.24
C ALA A 99 -4.27 6.09 0.47
N ALA A 100 -3.46 7.15 0.47
CA ALA A 100 -2.19 7.19 1.18
C ALA A 100 -2.33 6.98 2.69
N LEU A 101 -3.40 7.48 3.30
CA LEU A 101 -3.71 7.27 4.71
C LEU A 101 -3.80 5.77 5.05
N THR A 102 -4.44 4.98 4.19
CA THR A 102 -4.56 3.52 4.40
C THR A 102 -3.20 2.82 4.37
N VAL A 103 -2.31 3.25 3.47
CA VAL A 103 -0.93 2.74 3.38
C VAL A 103 -0.16 3.06 4.65
N LEU A 104 -0.22 4.32 5.12
CA LEU A 104 0.47 4.75 6.34
C LEU A 104 0.00 3.95 7.56
N TYR A 105 -1.32 3.82 7.74
CA TYR A 105 -1.88 3.03 8.83
C TYR A 105 -1.48 1.56 8.77
N TRP A 106 -1.44 0.96 7.57
CA TRP A 106 -1.00 -0.42 7.40
C TRP A 106 0.46 -0.63 7.80
N TYR A 107 1.33 0.36 7.56
CA TYR A 107 2.70 0.39 8.06
C TYR A 107 2.83 0.85 9.53
N GLY A 108 1.72 1.11 10.21
CA GLY A 108 1.69 1.54 11.61
C GLY A 108 1.96 3.03 11.85
N ASN A 109 2.06 3.84 10.81
CA ASN A 109 2.17 5.30 10.93
C ASN A 109 0.77 5.92 11.05
N LYS A 110 0.46 6.44 12.24
CA LYS A 110 -0.83 7.08 12.58
C LYS A 110 -0.69 8.58 12.83
N ASP A 111 0.43 9.19 12.42
CA ASP A 111 0.75 10.60 12.69
C ASP A 111 -0.08 11.57 11.83
N TYR A 112 -0.87 11.04 10.91
CA TYR A 112 -1.60 11.81 9.92
C TYR A 112 -3.09 11.45 9.92
N ASP A 113 -3.90 12.45 9.59
CA ASP A 113 -5.27 12.31 9.09
C ASP A 113 -5.39 12.76 7.62
N GLU A 114 -6.53 12.50 6.99
CA GLU A 114 -6.80 12.84 5.59
C GLU A 114 -6.51 14.31 5.25
N MET A 115 -6.91 15.26 6.10
CA MET A 115 -6.75 16.69 5.82
C MET A 115 -5.33 17.17 6.05
N SER A 116 -4.65 16.60 7.06
CA SER A 116 -3.22 16.82 7.27
C SER A 116 -2.38 16.30 6.10
N LEU A 117 -2.74 15.15 5.52
CA LEU A 117 -2.12 14.61 4.31
C LEU A 117 -2.44 15.46 3.10
N ALA A 118 -3.67 15.93 2.95
CA ALA A 118 -4.04 16.82 1.86
C ALA A 118 -3.16 18.09 1.87
N LYS A 119 -2.94 18.66 3.06
CA LYS A 119 -2.01 19.80 3.21
C LYS A 119 -0.57 19.41 2.88
N ALA A 120 -0.07 18.28 3.42
CA ALA A 120 1.31 17.82 3.22
C ALA A 120 1.62 17.49 1.75
N MET A 121 0.64 16.92 1.04
CA MET A 121 0.69 16.61 -0.38
C MET A 121 0.29 17.78 -1.28
N LYS A 122 0.12 18.99 -0.73
CA LYS A 122 -0.24 20.20 -1.50
C LYS A 122 -1.44 19.94 -2.42
N THR A 123 -2.43 19.22 -1.89
CA THR A 123 -3.67 18.90 -2.58
C THR A 123 -4.41 20.18 -2.91
N GLN A 124 -4.87 20.28 -4.14
CA GLN A 124 -5.69 21.38 -4.61
C GLN A 124 -7.17 21.04 -4.42
N GLY A 125 -7.99 22.08 -4.24
CA GLY A 125 -9.43 21.91 -4.10
C GLY A 125 -10.07 21.27 -5.33
N TYR A 126 -11.33 20.88 -5.19
CA TYR A 126 -12.12 20.32 -6.29
C TYR A 126 -12.12 21.26 -7.51
N PRO A 127 -11.97 20.75 -8.75
CA PRO A 127 -11.88 19.33 -9.13
C PRO A 127 -10.45 18.78 -9.29
N ILE A 128 -9.42 19.46 -8.77
CA ILE A 128 -8.02 19.20 -9.17
C ILE A 128 -7.39 18.06 -8.36
N GLY A 129 -7.57 18.06 -7.04
CA GLY A 129 -6.99 17.04 -6.17
C GLY A 129 -5.47 17.05 -6.09
N THR A 130 -4.86 15.86 -6.05
CA THR A 130 -3.42 15.68 -5.75
C THR A 130 -2.67 15.10 -6.93
N SER A 131 -1.57 15.74 -7.32
CA SER A 131 -0.71 15.20 -8.38
C SER A 131 0.16 14.04 -7.88
N LEU A 132 0.47 13.07 -8.76
CA LEU A 132 1.41 11.99 -8.50
C LEU A 132 2.77 12.51 -7.98
N LYS A 133 3.27 13.61 -8.55
CA LYS A 133 4.53 14.26 -8.11
C LYS A 133 4.47 14.67 -6.64
N ASN A 134 3.35 15.24 -6.19
CA ASN A 134 3.23 15.64 -4.79
C ASN A 134 3.13 14.45 -3.84
N MET A 135 2.43 13.38 -4.24
CA MET A 135 2.38 12.14 -3.46
C MET A 135 3.77 11.52 -3.31
N VAL A 136 4.52 11.41 -4.41
CA VAL A 136 5.91 10.91 -4.40
C VAL A 136 6.79 11.76 -3.49
N ASN A 137 6.72 13.09 -3.62
CA ASN A 137 7.50 14.00 -2.77
C ASN A 137 7.16 13.83 -1.29
N PHE A 138 5.88 13.67 -0.94
CA PHE A 138 5.47 13.45 0.45
C PHE A 138 6.12 12.18 1.03
N PHE A 139 5.97 11.04 0.35
CA PHE A 139 6.51 9.78 0.84
C PHE A 139 8.05 9.82 0.94
N GLN A 140 8.72 10.43 -0.04
CA GLN A 140 10.18 10.63 0.02
C GLN A 140 10.60 11.54 1.19
N ASN A 141 9.84 12.60 1.48
CA ASN A 141 10.13 13.53 2.58
C ASN A 141 9.98 12.88 3.97
N ILE A 142 9.13 11.86 4.11
CA ILE A 142 9.04 11.05 5.34
C ILE A 142 10.05 9.89 5.37
N GLY A 143 11.00 9.86 4.43
CA GLY A 143 12.10 8.90 4.39
C GLY A 143 11.80 7.59 3.66
N TRP A 144 10.69 7.48 2.93
CA TRP A 144 10.35 6.24 2.22
C TRP A 144 11.04 6.16 0.87
N ASN A 145 11.39 4.93 0.47
CA ASN A 145 11.84 4.64 -0.89
C ASN A 145 10.63 4.42 -1.79
N VAL A 146 10.39 5.33 -2.73
CA VAL A 146 9.21 5.34 -3.61
C VAL A 146 9.61 5.02 -5.04
N LYS A 147 9.01 3.97 -5.61
CA LYS A 147 9.00 3.74 -7.06
C LYS A 147 7.70 4.26 -7.63
N SER A 148 7.76 5.00 -8.74
CA SER A 148 6.56 5.60 -9.36
C SER A 148 6.66 5.63 -10.88
N GLY A 149 5.51 5.75 -11.54
CA GLY A 149 5.40 5.89 -12.99
C GLY A 149 6.02 7.17 -13.58
N LEU A 150 6.45 8.12 -12.74
CA LEU A 150 7.12 9.35 -13.20
C LEU A 150 8.51 9.08 -13.77
N ASN A 151 9.18 8.03 -13.28
CA ASN A 151 10.58 7.75 -13.57
C ASN A 151 10.76 6.35 -14.20
N THR A 152 9.68 5.73 -14.68
CA THR A 152 9.73 4.43 -15.35
C THR A 152 9.24 4.58 -16.78
N ASP A 153 9.72 3.70 -17.66
CA ASP A 153 9.17 3.60 -19.00
C ASP A 153 7.66 3.35 -18.95
N LYS A 154 6.94 3.89 -19.94
CA LYS A 154 5.50 3.65 -20.05
C LYS A 154 5.26 2.15 -20.20
N ILE A 155 4.47 1.61 -19.28
CA ILE A 155 4.01 0.23 -19.36
C ILE A 155 2.93 0.17 -20.44
N SER A 156 3.27 -0.42 -21.59
CA SER A 156 2.39 -0.49 -22.77
C SER A 156 1.70 -1.84 -22.95
N ARG A 157 2.12 -2.86 -22.19
CA ARG A 157 1.59 -4.23 -22.26
C ARG A 157 0.99 -4.65 -20.93
N PHE A 158 -0.09 -5.43 -21.01
CA PHE A 158 -0.78 -5.96 -19.85
C PHE A 158 0.14 -6.84 -18.98
N GLU A 159 0.95 -7.71 -19.61
CA GLU A 159 1.88 -8.58 -18.88
C GLU A 159 2.91 -7.79 -18.07
N ASP A 160 3.45 -6.72 -18.64
CA ASP A 160 4.43 -5.87 -17.99
C ASP A 160 3.80 -5.11 -16.81
N PHE A 161 2.54 -4.67 -16.96
CA PHE A 161 1.77 -4.07 -15.87
C PHE A 161 1.50 -5.06 -14.75
N ARG A 162 1.11 -6.29 -15.11
CA ARG A 162 0.91 -7.36 -14.15
C ARG A 162 2.19 -7.65 -13.38
N ILE A 163 3.35 -7.74 -14.03
CA ILE A 163 4.63 -7.97 -13.36
C ILE A 163 4.96 -6.80 -12.42
N PHE A 164 4.76 -5.56 -12.89
CA PHE A 164 4.96 -4.35 -12.12
C PHE A 164 4.13 -4.31 -10.83
N LEU A 165 2.89 -4.81 -10.86
CA LEU A 165 2.04 -4.91 -9.67
C LEU A 165 2.39 -6.10 -8.77
N MET A 166 2.64 -7.27 -9.36
CA MET A 166 2.76 -8.51 -8.60
C MET A 166 4.06 -8.59 -7.79
N GLU A 167 5.16 -8.04 -8.30
CA GLU A 167 6.44 -8.02 -7.58
C GLU A 167 6.34 -7.27 -6.23
N PRO A 168 5.90 -6.01 -6.16
CA PRO A 168 5.80 -5.31 -4.87
C PRO A 168 4.77 -5.96 -3.94
N LEU A 169 3.59 -6.32 -4.45
CA LEU A 169 2.52 -6.92 -3.64
C LEU A 169 2.94 -8.26 -3.02
N SER A 170 3.70 -9.10 -3.74
CA SER A 170 4.22 -10.37 -3.21
C SER A 170 5.19 -10.19 -2.04
N HIS A 171 5.79 -9.01 -1.91
CA HIS A 171 6.69 -8.64 -0.80
C HIS A 171 5.98 -7.79 0.27
N GLY A 172 4.64 -7.72 0.26
CA GLY A 172 3.89 -6.90 1.21
C GLY A 172 4.15 -5.40 1.03
N ARG A 173 4.35 -4.94 -0.21
CA ARG A 173 4.45 -3.51 -0.52
C ARG A 173 3.16 -3.06 -1.22
N PRO A 174 2.34 -2.21 -0.57
CA PRO A 174 1.16 -1.62 -1.20
C PRO A 174 1.54 -0.83 -2.46
N VAL A 175 0.63 -0.83 -3.43
CA VAL A 175 0.76 -0.06 -4.68
C VAL A 175 -0.44 0.87 -4.77
N LEU A 176 -0.18 2.17 -4.93
CA LEU A 176 -1.19 3.17 -5.24
C LEU A 176 -1.25 3.35 -6.76
N VAL A 177 -2.45 3.33 -7.32
CA VAL A 177 -2.73 3.38 -8.76
C VAL A 177 -3.55 4.63 -9.06
N GLU A 178 -3.07 5.43 -10.00
CA GLU A 178 -3.80 6.55 -10.57
C GLU A 178 -4.46 6.10 -11.88
N ASN A 179 -5.76 6.35 -12.05
CA ASN A 179 -6.46 6.20 -13.32
C ASN A 179 -7.13 7.52 -13.75
N VAL A 180 -6.92 7.92 -15.00
CA VAL A 180 -7.41 9.18 -15.61
C VAL A 180 -8.65 8.93 -16.49
N GLU A 181 -9.47 7.91 -16.20
CA GLU A 181 -10.67 7.63 -16.98
C GLU A 181 -11.82 8.61 -16.68
N TRP A 182 -11.87 9.20 -15.47
CA TRP A 182 -12.91 10.15 -15.03
C TRP A 182 -12.37 11.32 -14.19
N GLY A 183 -11.18 11.83 -14.48
CA GLY A 183 -10.61 12.99 -13.79
C GLY A 183 -9.60 12.70 -12.67
N GLY A 184 -8.99 11.50 -12.66
CA GLY A 184 -7.90 11.16 -11.76
C GLY A 184 -8.38 10.59 -10.43
N ILE A 185 -8.65 9.28 -10.39
CA ILE A 185 -8.89 8.55 -9.14
C ILE A 185 -7.56 7.88 -8.77
N GLY A 186 -6.99 8.24 -7.63
CA GLY A 186 -5.91 7.51 -6.98
C GLY A 186 -6.50 6.49 -5.99
N VAL A 187 -6.26 5.19 -6.20
CA VAL A 187 -6.67 4.09 -5.31
C VAL A 187 -5.43 3.35 -4.81
#